data_AF-A0A529LWI3-F1
#
_entry.id   AF-A0A529LWI3-F1
#
_cell.length_a   1.000
_cell.length_b   1.000
_cell.length_c   1.000
_cell.angle_alpha   90.00
_cell.angle_beta   90.00
_cell.angle_gamma   90.00
#
_symmetry.space_group_name_H-M   'P 1'
#
loop_
_entity.id
_entity.type
_entity.pdbx_description
1 polymer ?
#
loop_
_entity_poly.entity_id
_entity_poly.type
_entity_poly.pdbx_seq_one_letter_code
_entity_poly.pdbx_strand_id
1 'polypeptide(L)'
;MSGTPSRADVAVEHDIGDYLMKAIQHCWNMPANTHSIARVQISLNKDGSLAGPPKILGPVTTPPDKVAESAVRAIARCAPFPRLTSYAAHYDMWRDVILTFNPGEDSPGELPAADALDKLFEKYSKKAK
;
A
#
# COMPACT_ATOMS: atom_id res chain seq x y z
N MET A 1 -12.87 -3.60 -23.87
CA MET A 1 -12.88 -4.99 -23.37
C MET A 1 -12.59 -4.91 -21.89
N SER A 2 -13.63 -4.87 -21.05
CA SER A 2 -13.46 -4.87 -19.60
C SER A 2 -13.48 -6.33 -19.15
N GLY A 3 -12.31 -6.97 -19.19
CA GLY A 3 -12.17 -8.30 -18.61
C GLY A 3 -12.21 -8.16 -17.09
N THR A 4 -13.17 -8.81 -16.44
CA THR A 4 -13.15 -8.96 -14.98
C THR A 4 -11.86 -9.69 -14.60
N PRO A 5 -11.05 -9.17 -13.65
CA PRO A 5 -9.84 -9.85 -13.22
C PRO A 5 -10.19 -11.25 -12.70
N SER A 6 -9.36 -12.25 -13.03
CA SER A 6 -9.59 -13.60 -12.52
C SER A 6 -9.34 -13.64 -11.02
N ARG A 7 -9.88 -14.66 -10.34
CA ARG A 7 -9.60 -14.88 -8.91
C ARG A 7 -8.10 -15.01 -8.63
N ALA A 8 -7.34 -15.58 -9.56
CA ALA A 8 -5.89 -15.69 -9.43
C ALA A 8 -5.20 -14.32 -9.51
N ASP A 9 -5.65 -13.45 -10.42
CA ASP A 9 -5.12 -12.09 -10.55
C ASP A 9 -5.33 -11.27 -9.27
N VAL A 10 -6.52 -11.37 -8.66
CA VAL A 10 -6.83 -10.69 -7.39
C VAL A 10 -5.95 -11.20 -6.25
N ALA A 11 -5.71 -12.51 -6.17
CA ALA A 11 -4.82 -13.08 -5.16
C ALA A 11 -3.37 -12.60 -5.35
N VAL A 12 -2.89 -12.53 -6.59
CA VAL A 12 -1.56 -12.01 -6.92
C VAL A 12 -1.43 -10.53 -6.54
N GLU A 13 -2.42 -9.71 -6.87
CA GLU A 13 -2.44 -8.28 -6.51
C GLU A 13 -2.38 -8.09 -4.99
N HIS A 14 -3.17 -8.87 -4.24
CA HIS A 14 -3.14 -8.88 -2.78
C HIS A 14 -1.75 -9.24 -2.24
N ASP A 15 -1.15 -10.33 -2.71
CA ASP A 15 0.17 -10.80 -2.26
C ASP A 15 1.29 -9.78 -2.53
N ILE A 16 1.25 -9.11 -3.69
CA ILE A 16 2.18 -8.04 -4.05
C ILE A 16 2.04 -6.87 -3.09
N GLY A 17 0.81 -6.41 -2.85
CA GLY A 17 0.52 -5.30 -1.93
C GLY A 17 1.02 -5.61 -0.52
N ASP A 18 0.72 -6.80 -0.03
CA ASP A 18 1.15 -7.33 1.26
C ASP A 18 2.66 -7.34 1.40
N TYR A 19 3.36 -7.82 0.36
CA TYR A 19 4.82 -7.83 0.35
C TYR A 19 5.40 -6.41 0.42
N LEU A 20 4.95 -5.50 -0.47
CA LEU A 20 5.45 -4.13 -0.52
C LEU A 20 5.22 -3.41 0.80
N MET A 21 4.02 -3.53 1.35
CA MET A 21 3.66 -2.94 2.64
C MET A 21 4.58 -3.43 3.76
N LYS A 22 4.73 -4.76 3.92
CA LYS A 22 5.60 -5.36 4.95
C LYS A 22 7.06 -4.98 4.77
N ALA A 23 7.56 -4.98 3.53
CA ALA A 23 8.94 -4.62 3.23
C ALA A 23 9.22 -3.16 3.63
N ILE A 24 8.37 -2.23 3.19
CA ILE A 24 8.61 -0.80 3.39
C ILE A 24 8.38 -0.37 4.84
N GLN A 25 7.43 -1.00 5.54
CA GLN A 25 7.23 -0.76 6.97
C GLN A 25 8.49 -0.97 7.79
N HIS A 26 9.30 -1.97 7.45
CA HIS A 26 10.57 -2.21 8.14
C HIS A 26 11.56 -1.05 8.00
N CYS A 27 11.50 -0.29 6.90
CA CYS A 27 12.33 0.90 6.67
C CYS A 27 11.68 2.21 7.13
N TRP A 28 10.39 2.20 7.48
CA TRP A 28 9.64 3.42 7.73
C TRP A 28 9.86 3.92 9.14
N ASN A 29 10.58 5.04 9.26
CA ASN A 29 10.71 5.76 10.52
C ASN A 29 9.49 6.67 10.71
N MET A 30 8.45 6.17 11.38
CA MET A 30 7.20 6.90 11.59
C MET A 30 7.49 8.21 12.37
N PRO A 31 7.11 9.38 11.81
CA PRO A 31 7.28 10.65 12.53
C PRO A 31 6.40 10.71 13.78
N ALA A 32 6.92 11.28 14.86
CA ALA A 32 6.13 11.49 16.07
C ALA A 32 5.06 12.58 15.87
N ASN A 33 3.92 12.43 16.53
CA ASN A 33 2.83 13.41 16.57
C ASN A 33 2.28 13.82 15.19
N THR A 34 2.19 12.88 14.25
CA THR A 34 1.60 13.11 12.93
C THR A 34 0.32 12.31 12.73
N HIS A 35 -0.67 12.91 12.07
CA HIS A 35 -1.97 12.29 11.76
C HIS A 35 -2.32 12.38 10.27
N SER A 36 -1.42 12.91 9.46
CA SER A 36 -1.58 13.06 8.01
C SER A 36 -1.42 11.70 7.32
N ILE A 37 -2.26 11.46 6.31
CA ILE A 37 -2.14 10.28 5.44
C ILE A 37 -1.41 10.72 4.18
N ALA A 38 -0.27 10.11 3.88
CA ALA A 38 0.48 10.40 2.65
C ALA A 38 0.24 9.33 1.58
N ARG A 39 0.13 9.74 0.32
CA ARG A 39 0.07 8.87 -0.85
C ARG A 39 1.30 9.09 -1.71
N VAL A 40 2.05 8.02 -1.96
CA VAL A 40 3.30 8.05 -2.75
C VAL A 40 3.20 7.07 -3.90
N GLN A 41 3.43 7.55 -5.11
CA GLN A 41 3.57 6.73 -6.29
C GLN A 41 5.02 6.30 -6.48
N ILE A 42 5.22 5.03 -6.79
CA ILE A 42 6.53 4.47 -7.14
C ILE A 42 6.45 3.79 -8.51
N SER A 43 7.55 3.87 -9.26
CA SER A 43 7.74 3.12 -10.49
C SER A 43 8.91 2.16 -10.30
N LEU A 44 8.73 0.91 -10.72
CA LEU A 44 9.67 -0.19 -10.46
C LEU A 44 10.14 -0.85 -11.76
N ASN A 45 11.42 -1.18 -11.82
CA ASN A 45 12.01 -2.00 -12.86
C ASN A 45 11.68 -3.49 -12.62
N LYS A 46 11.86 -4.34 -13.63
CA LYS A 46 11.59 -5.80 -13.54
C LYS A 46 12.41 -6.54 -12.48
N ASP A 47 13.52 -5.96 -12.02
CA ASP A 47 14.34 -6.50 -10.93
C ASP A 47 13.88 -6.04 -9.53
N GLY A 48 12.81 -5.24 -9.45
CA GLY A 48 12.29 -4.66 -8.22
C GLY A 48 13.00 -3.39 -7.76
N SER A 49 13.98 -2.88 -8.51
CA SER A 49 14.60 -1.58 -8.23
C SER A 49 13.68 -0.40 -8.60
N LEU A 50 13.91 0.77 -8.02
CA LEU A 50 13.19 1.98 -8.40
C LEU A 50 13.60 2.43 -9.80
N ALA A 51 12.62 2.59 -10.69
CA ALA A 51 12.81 3.16 -12.02
C ALA A 51 13.04 4.68 -11.99
N GLY A 52 12.79 5.32 -10.85
CA GLY A 52 12.98 6.75 -10.62
C GLY A 52 12.64 7.14 -9.19
N PRO A 53 12.77 8.44 -8.85
CA PRO A 53 12.42 8.91 -7.51
C PRO A 53 10.91 8.72 -7.22
N PRO A 54 10.54 8.30 -5.99
CA PRO A 54 9.13 8.25 -5.56
C PRO A 54 8.48 9.62 -5.66
N LYS A 55 7.21 9.67 -6.07
CA LYS A 55 6.44 10.90 -6.27
C LYS A 55 5.34 11.02 -5.23
N ILE A 56 5.30 12.13 -4.51
CA ILE A 56 4.21 12.42 -3.57
C ILE A 56 2.98 12.84 -4.37
N LEU A 57 1.87 12.13 -4.20
CA LEU A 57 0.58 12.48 -4.79
C LEU A 57 -0.26 13.35 -3.85
N GLY A 58 -0.01 13.27 -2.55
CA GLY A 58 -0.63 14.15 -1.56
C GLY A 58 -0.44 13.67 -0.11
N PRO A 59 -0.77 14.51 0.89
CA PRO A 59 -1.21 15.89 0.76
C PRO A 59 -0.09 16.78 0.21
N VAL A 60 -0.46 17.72 -0.67
CA VAL A 60 0.48 18.68 -1.26
C VAL A 60 0.51 19.90 -0.34
N THR A 61 1.53 19.97 0.52
CA THR A 61 1.75 21.08 1.45
C THR A 61 3.13 21.70 1.21
N THR A 62 3.32 22.97 1.61
CA THR A 62 4.64 23.63 1.58
C THR A 62 4.92 24.19 2.99
N PRO A 63 5.89 23.61 3.74
CA PRO A 63 6.75 22.48 3.38
C PRO A 63 5.99 21.15 3.24
N PRO A 64 6.58 20.12 2.57
CA PRO A 64 5.98 18.80 2.48
C PRO A 64 5.67 18.22 3.85
N ASP A 65 4.58 17.48 3.93
CA ASP A 65 4.17 16.82 5.16
C ASP A 65 5.22 15.80 5.62
N LYS A 66 5.49 15.76 6.94
CA LYS A 66 6.53 14.90 7.53
C LYS A 66 6.31 13.42 7.24
N VAL A 67 5.05 12.97 7.13
CA VAL A 67 4.70 11.59 6.78
C VAL A 67 5.10 11.31 5.34
N ALA A 68 4.78 12.22 4.43
CA ALA A 68 5.14 12.09 3.01
C ALA A 68 6.66 12.03 2.81
N GLU A 69 7.42 12.92 3.47
CA GLU A 69 8.88 12.87 3.41
C GLU A 69 9.45 11.56 3.98
N SER A 70 8.91 11.09 5.09
CA SER A 70 9.36 9.84 5.70
C SER A 70 9.03 8.62 4.85
N ALA A 71 7.87 8.62 4.21
CA ALA A 71 7.46 7.58 3.26
C ALA A 71 8.42 7.49 2.07
N VAL A 72 8.76 8.62 1.44
CA VAL A 72 9.73 8.66 0.33
C VAL A 72 11.09 8.09 0.77
N ARG A 73 11.56 8.46 1.97
CA ARG A 73 12.82 7.92 2.51
C ARG A 73 12.73 6.41 2.78
N ALA A 74 11.61 5.92 3.31
CA ALA A 74 11.42 4.50 3.59
C ALA A 74 11.50 3.66 2.31
N ILE A 75 10.79 4.08 1.27
CA ILE A 75 10.79 3.43 -0.04
C ILE A 75 12.21 3.40 -0.62
N ALA A 76 12.90 4.54 -0.62
CA ALA A 76 14.25 4.65 -1.17
C ALA A 76 15.27 3.77 -0.41
N ARG A 77 15.11 3.61 0.91
CA ARG A 77 15.97 2.77 1.75
C ARG A 77 15.74 1.27 1.55
N CYS A 78 14.50 0.88 1.31
CA CYS A 78 14.11 -0.53 1.19
C CYS A 78 14.23 -1.07 -0.24
N ALA A 79 14.34 -0.20 -1.24
CA ALA A 79 14.60 -0.63 -2.61
C ALA A 79 16.02 -1.24 -2.73
N PRO A 80 16.22 -2.29 -3.55
CA PRO A 80 15.24 -2.95 -4.40
C PRO A 80 14.30 -3.92 -3.66
N PHE A 81 13.17 -4.28 -4.30
CA PHE A 81 12.16 -5.23 -3.81
C PHE A 81 12.24 -6.59 -4.54
N PRO A 82 13.26 -7.44 -4.27
CA PRO A 82 13.59 -8.59 -5.10
C PRO A 82 12.51 -9.67 -5.16
N ARG A 83 11.63 -9.79 -4.14
CA ARG A 83 10.55 -10.80 -4.18
C ARG A 83 9.50 -10.52 -5.26
N LEU A 84 9.44 -9.30 -5.82
CA LEU A 84 8.57 -9.00 -6.96
C LEU A 84 8.93 -9.80 -8.22
N THR A 85 10.19 -10.25 -8.33
CA THR A 85 10.65 -11.06 -9.47
C THR A 85 9.90 -12.40 -9.59
N SER A 86 9.40 -12.95 -8.47
CA SER A 86 8.52 -14.13 -8.48
C SER A 86 7.19 -13.89 -9.18
N TYR A 87 6.78 -12.63 -9.31
CA TYR A 87 5.57 -12.18 -10.01
C TYR A 87 5.88 -11.54 -11.36
N ALA A 88 7.01 -11.90 -12.00
CA ALA A 88 7.45 -11.30 -13.27
C ALA A 88 6.41 -11.39 -14.40
N ALA A 89 5.59 -12.45 -14.43
CA ALA A 89 4.50 -12.59 -15.40
C ALA A 89 3.40 -11.52 -15.24
N HIS A 90 3.30 -10.90 -14.06
CA HIS A 90 2.32 -9.89 -13.69
C HIS A 90 2.97 -8.51 -13.53
N TYR A 91 4.06 -8.24 -14.25
CA TYR A 91 4.83 -6.99 -14.13
C TYR A 91 3.95 -5.73 -14.26
N ASP A 92 2.94 -5.76 -15.12
CA ASP A 92 2.01 -4.64 -15.30
C ASP A 92 1.21 -4.30 -14.03
N MET A 93 1.04 -5.25 -13.09
CA MET A 93 0.35 -5.01 -11.82
C MET A 93 1.21 -4.27 -10.80
N TRP A 94 2.55 -4.32 -10.92
CA TRP A 94 3.45 -3.80 -9.89
C TRP A 94 4.53 -2.84 -10.40
N ARG A 95 4.60 -2.61 -11.72
CA ARG A 95 5.52 -1.62 -12.32
C ARG A 95 5.24 -0.19 -11.88
N ASP A 96 4.00 0.13 -11.54
CA ASP A 96 3.57 1.45 -11.06
C ASP A 96 2.54 1.25 -9.93
N VAL A 97 2.92 1.59 -8.70
CA VAL A 97 2.11 1.34 -7.50
C VAL A 97 1.91 2.62 -6.72
N ILE A 98 0.72 2.81 -6.15
CA ILE A 98 0.43 3.88 -5.20
C ILE A 98 0.35 3.29 -3.81
N LEU A 99 1.21 3.77 -2.92
CA LEU A 99 1.28 3.36 -1.53
C LEU A 99 0.67 4.45 -0.65
N THR A 100 -0.13 4.02 0.33
CA THR A 100 -0.73 4.92 1.33
C THR A 100 -0.05 4.69 2.67
N PHE A 101 0.44 5.76 3.29
CA PHE A 101 1.10 5.76 4.59
C PHE A 101 0.20 6.48 5.58
N ASN A 102 -0.30 5.75 6.57
CA ASN A 102 -1.15 6.27 7.63
C ASN A 102 -0.48 6.02 8.99
N PRO A 103 -0.05 7.06 9.73
CA PRO A 103 0.55 6.90 11.06
C PRO A 103 -0.45 6.53 12.16
N GLY A 104 -1.75 6.70 11.92
CA GLY A 104 -2.81 6.40 12.89
C GLY A 104 -3.38 4.98 12.80
N GLU A 105 -2.96 4.21 11.81
CA GLU A 105 -3.30 2.80 11.69
C GLU A 105 -2.04 1.99 11.98
N ASP A 106 -2.00 1.36 13.16
CA ASP A 106 -1.15 0.20 13.39
C ASP A 106 -1.41 -0.81 12.26
N SER A 107 -0.54 -0.85 11.25
CA SER A 107 -0.67 -1.80 10.14
C SER A 107 -0.68 -3.23 10.67
N PRO A 108 -1.57 -4.13 10.17
CA PRO A 108 -1.55 -4.53 8.77
C PRO A 108 -2.94 -4.54 8.11
N GLY A 109 -3.01 -4.18 6.83
CA GLY A 109 -3.87 -4.78 5.80
C GLY A 109 -5.22 -5.41 6.18
N GLU A 110 -5.97 -4.83 7.09
CA GLU A 110 -7.30 -5.31 7.44
C GLU A 110 -8.28 -4.37 6.73
N LEU A 111 -8.58 -4.69 5.46
CA LEU A 111 -10.00 -4.68 5.10
C LEU A 111 -10.69 -5.38 6.26
N PRO A 112 -11.69 -4.79 6.94
CA PRO A 112 -12.35 -5.45 8.05
C PRO A 112 -12.62 -6.88 7.59
N ALA A 113 -12.02 -7.88 8.25
CA ALA A 113 -12.24 -9.28 7.91
C ALA A 113 -13.72 -9.41 7.57
N ALA A 114 -14.09 -10.04 6.46
CA ALA A 114 -15.48 -10.08 6.01
C ALA A 114 -16.47 -10.41 7.17
N ASP A 115 -15.99 -11.16 8.16
CA ASP A 115 -16.61 -11.41 9.47
C ASP A 115 -17.03 -10.17 10.30
N ALA A 116 -16.24 -9.09 10.31
CA ALA A 116 -16.54 -7.86 11.02
C ALA A 116 -17.68 -7.07 10.34
N LEU A 117 -17.76 -7.10 9.00
CA LEU A 117 -18.90 -6.54 8.28
C LEU A 117 -20.15 -7.40 8.47
N ASP A 118 -20.05 -8.74 8.42
CA ASP A 118 -21.16 -9.65 8.67
C ASP A 118 -21.76 -9.46 10.08
N LYS A 119 -20.91 -9.36 11.10
CA LYS A 119 -21.34 -9.07 12.48
C LYS A 119 -21.98 -7.70 12.63
N LEU A 120 -21.51 -6.69 11.89
CA LEU A 120 -22.14 -5.37 11.86
C LEU A 120 -23.51 -5.45 11.20
N PHE A 121 -23.63 -6.07 10.03
CA PHE A 121 -24.92 -6.24 9.35
C PHE A 121 -25.92 -7.00 10.21
N GLU A 122 -25.52 -8.10 10.86
CA GLU A 122 -26.42 -8.88 11.72
C GLU A 122 -26.86 -8.09 12.96
N LYS A 123 -25.95 -7.28 13.54
CA LYS A 123 -26.27 -6.37 14.66
C LYS A 123 -27.23 -5.25 14.23
N TYR A 124 -27.06 -4.68 13.04
CA TYR A 124 -27.95 -3.65 12.50
C TYR A 124 -29.33 -4.23 12.15
N SER A 125 -29.40 -5.43 11.58
CA SER A 125 -30.67 -6.11 11.27
C SER A 125 -31.46 -6.50 12.52
N LYS A 126 -30.80 -6.87 13.62
CA LYS A 126 -31.48 -7.18 14.90
C LYS A 126 -31.98 -5.94 15.65
N LYS A 127 -31.43 -4.76 15.37
CA LYS A 127 -31.85 -3.50 16.01
C LYS A 127 -33.02 -2.82 15.28
N ALA A 128 -33.31 -3.23 14.04
CA ALA A 128 -34.41 -2.72 13.23
C ALA A 128 -35.75 -3.46 13.44
N LYS A 129 -35.87 -4.25 14.52
CA LYS A 129 -37.10 -4.94 14.92
C LYS A 129 -37.46 -4.64 16.36
#